data_AF-R5TS81-F1
#
_entry.id   AF-R5TS81-F1
#
_cell.length_a   1.000
_cell.length_b   1.000
_cell.length_c   1.000
_cell.angle_alpha   90.00
_cell.angle_beta   90.00
_cell.angle_gamma   90.00
#
_symmetry.space_group_name_H-M   'P 1'
#
loop_
_entity.id
_entity.type
_entity.pdbx_description
1 polymer ?
#
loop_
_entity_poly.entity_id
_entity_poly.type
_entity_poly.pdbx_seq_one_letter_code
_entity_poly.pdbx_strand_id
1 'polypeptide(L)'
;METKTFIPNQNQQVLGMLAREFGKWNRGRNRILMSAVTLCIVTLTMVFGIASGKTKAEYIKAVRAEGTTASVRIEHADNGIYQKIEDLSYVKESGRSISVGEAAVSEKHVCNLEVLDTSAWNKLVSPAYTEIHGHYPEKKRELMLSAKSL
;
A
#
# COMPACT_ATOMS: atom_id res chain seq x y z
N MET A 1 -17.66 -41.67 -49.87
CA MET A 1 -17.37 -40.92 -48.64
C MET A 1 -18.33 -39.73 -48.60
N GLU A 2 -19.35 -39.78 -47.75
CA GLU A 2 -20.35 -38.72 -47.63
C GLU A 2 -19.76 -37.51 -46.88
N THR A 3 -19.63 -36.39 -47.58
CA THR A 3 -19.25 -35.10 -47.00
C THR A 3 -20.44 -34.51 -46.25
N LYS A 4 -20.45 -34.65 -44.93
CA LYS A 4 -21.37 -33.93 -44.04
C LYS A 4 -21.16 -32.42 -44.23
N THR A 5 -22.14 -31.76 -44.83
CA THR A 5 -22.22 -30.30 -44.97
C THR A 5 -22.38 -29.67 -43.58
N PHE A 6 -21.35 -28.96 -43.12
CA PHE A 6 -21.38 -28.16 -41.90
C PHE A 6 -22.22 -26.90 -42.15
N ILE A 7 -23.47 -26.91 -41.69
CA ILE A 7 -24.34 -25.74 -41.73
C ILE A 7 -23.91 -24.79 -40.59
N PRO A 8 -23.42 -23.57 -40.89
CA PRO A 8 -22.98 -22.66 -39.85
C PRO A 8 -24.18 -22.25 -38.99
N ASN A 9 -24.09 -22.49 -37.68
CA ASN A 9 -25.10 -22.14 -36.70
C ASN A 9 -25.18 -20.62 -36.53
N GLN A 10 -26.08 -19.95 -37.26
CA GLN A 10 -26.37 -18.51 -37.14
C GLN A 10 -27.39 -18.18 -36.03
N ASN A 11 -27.63 -19.07 -35.06
CA ASN A 11 -28.65 -18.85 -34.03
C ASN A 11 -28.33 -17.66 -33.12
N GLN A 12 -27.07 -17.19 -33.05
CA GLN A 12 -26.70 -15.99 -32.29
C GLN A 12 -27.41 -14.71 -32.78
N GLN A 13 -27.58 -14.55 -34.10
CA GLN A 13 -28.28 -13.38 -34.65
C GLN A 13 -29.77 -13.44 -34.32
N VAL A 14 -30.37 -14.62 -34.43
CA VAL A 14 -31.78 -14.85 -34.10
C VAL A 14 -32.04 -14.68 -32.60
N LEU A 15 -31.15 -15.19 -31.75
CA LEU A 15 -31.16 -14.99 -30.30
C LEU A 15 -31.02 -13.51 -29.93
N GLY A 16 -30.12 -12.78 -30.60
CA GLY A 16 -29.96 -11.34 -30.40
C GLY A 16 -31.20 -10.55 -30.81
N MET A 17 -31.83 -10.91 -31.92
CA MET A 17 -33.05 -10.26 -32.40
C MET A 17 -34.24 -10.52 -31.46
N LEU A 18 -34.42 -11.77 -31.01
CA LEU A 18 -35.43 -12.15 -30.01
C LEU A 18 -35.20 -11.45 -28.67
N ALA A 19 -33.96 -11.42 -28.17
CA ALA A 19 -33.62 -10.74 -26.91
C ALA A 19 -33.93 -9.23 -26.96
N ARG A 20 -33.71 -8.60 -28.12
CA ARG A 20 -33.99 -7.17 -28.33
C ARG A 20 -35.48 -6.86 -28.35
N GLU A 21 -36.28 -7.76 -28.93
CA GLU A 21 -37.73 -7.59 -29.00
C GLU A 21 -38.42 -7.93 -27.66
N PHE A 22 -37.97 -8.97 -26.96
CA PHE A 22 -38.36 -9.25 -25.57
C PHE A 22 -38.00 -8.09 -24.63
N GLY A 23 -36.83 -7.48 -24.81
CA GLY A 23 -36.38 -6.32 -24.04
C GLY A 23 -37.24 -5.07 -24.24
N LYS A 24 -37.82 -4.87 -25.43
CA LYS A 24 -38.76 -3.76 -25.71
C LYS A 24 -40.14 -4.01 -25.12
N TRP A 25 -40.65 -5.24 -25.22
CA TRP A 25 -41.99 -5.60 -24.75
C TRP A 25 -42.10 -5.49 -23.22
N ASN A 26 -41.03 -5.79 -22.48
CA ASN A 26 -41.04 -5.80 -21.00
C ASN A 26 -40.16 -4.71 -20.37
N ARG A 27 -40.13 -3.50 -20.96
CA ARG A 27 -39.27 -2.37 -20.54
C ARG A 27 -39.29 -2.06 -19.03
N GLY A 28 -40.46 -2.11 -18.39
CA GLY A 28 -40.60 -1.82 -16.96
C GLY A 28 -39.86 -2.81 -16.08
N ARG A 29 -40.11 -4.11 -16.29
CA ARG A 29 -39.42 -5.20 -15.57
C ARG A 29 -37.92 -5.24 -15.87
N ASN A 30 -37.54 -5.05 -17.14
CA ASN A 30 -36.13 -5.07 -17.52
C ASN A 30 -35.36 -3.89 -16.90
N ARG A 31 -35.98 -2.71 -16.75
CA ARG A 31 -35.39 -1.56 -16.04
C ARG A 31 -35.19 -1.85 -14.55
N ILE A 32 -36.15 -2.49 -13.88
CA ILE A 32 -36.02 -2.90 -12.48
C ILE A 32 -34.87 -3.91 -12.33
N LEU A 33 -34.80 -4.91 -13.21
CA LEU A 33 -33.72 -5.91 -13.19
C LEU A 33 -32.34 -5.27 -13.41
N MET A 34 -32.20 -4.39 -14.40
CA MET A 34 -30.97 -3.64 -14.64
C MET A 34 -30.59 -2.75 -13.46
N SER A 35 -31.56 -2.10 -12.82
CA SER A 35 -31.31 -1.28 -11.62
C SER A 35 -30.83 -2.12 -10.44
N ALA A 36 -31.40 -3.31 -10.24
CA ALA A 36 -31.00 -4.23 -9.19
C ALA A 36 -29.56 -4.73 -9.41
N VAL A 37 -29.23 -5.14 -10.64
CA VAL A 37 -27.88 -5.57 -11.00
C VAL A 37 -26.86 -4.44 -10.82
N THR A 38 -27.20 -3.22 -11.27
CA THR A 38 -26.33 -2.04 -11.10
C THR A 38 -26.12 -1.74 -9.61
N LEU A 39 -27.19 -1.78 -8.81
CA LEU A 39 -27.10 -1.58 -7.37
C LEU A 39 -26.19 -2.62 -6.71
N CYS A 40 -26.32 -3.90 -7.08
CA CYS A 40 -25.44 -4.96 -6.58
C CYS A 40 -23.97 -4.72 -6.93
N ILE A 41 -23.67 -4.27 -8.15
CA ILE A 41 -22.28 -3.96 -8.54
C ILE A 41 -21.74 -2.77 -7.73
N VAL A 42 -22.54 -1.73 -7.53
CA VAL A 42 -22.15 -0.55 -6.73
C VAL A 42 -21.93 -0.91 -5.27
N THR A 43 -22.80 -1.71 -4.66
CA THR A 43 -22.63 -2.11 -3.26
C THR A 43 -21.41 -3.00 -3.09
N LEU A 44 -21.17 -3.94 -4.00
CA LEU A 44 -20.01 -4.82 -3.96
C LEU A 44 -18.70 -4.02 -4.10
N THR A 45 -18.64 -3.11 -5.07
CA THR A 45 -17.47 -2.24 -5.26
C THR A 45 -17.23 -1.32 -4.06
N MET A 46 -18.30 -0.80 -3.44
CA MET A 46 -18.19 0.01 -2.22
C MET A 46 -17.63 -0.80 -1.04
N VAL A 47 -18.11 -2.03 -0.82
CA VAL A 47 -17.61 -2.90 0.25
C VAL A 47 -16.13 -3.21 0.08
N PHE A 48 -15.71 -3.63 -1.12
CA PHE A 48 -14.30 -3.92 -1.39
C PHE A 48 -13.42 -2.67 -1.35
N GLY A 49 -13.93 -1.53 -1.83
CA GLY A 49 -13.24 -0.25 -1.79
C GLY A 49 -12.98 0.21 -0.35
N ILE A 50 -13.99 0.15 0.51
CA ILE A 50 -13.88 0.51 1.93
C ILE A 50 -12.93 -0.46 2.65
N ALA A 51 -13.06 -1.77 2.44
CA ALA A 51 -12.18 -2.75 3.08
C ALA A 51 -10.71 -2.50 2.73
N SER A 52 -10.41 -2.36 1.43
CA SER A 52 -9.05 -2.10 0.94
C SER A 52 -8.51 -0.75 1.43
N GLY A 53 -9.36 0.28 1.45
CA GLY A 53 -9.01 1.61 1.94
C GLY A 53 -8.70 1.61 3.43
N LYS A 54 -9.51 0.92 4.24
CA LYS A 54 -9.30 0.81 5.68
C LYS A 54 -7.98 0.11 6.01
N THR A 55 -7.68 -1.02 5.36
CA THR A 55 -6.41 -1.74 5.57
C THR A 55 -5.20 -0.86 5.24
N LYS A 56 -5.24 -0.11 4.12
CA LYS A 56 -4.17 0.83 3.77
C LYS A 56 -4.04 1.97 4.78
N ALA A 57 -5.16 2.51 5.25
CA ALA A 57 -5.17 3.59 6.22
C ALA A 57 -4.62 3.12 7.59
N GLU A 58 -5.00 1.93 8.05
CA GLU A 58 -4.45 1.34 9.27
C GLU A 58 -2.95 1.07 9.15
N TYR A 59 -2.51 0.53 8.01
CA TYR A 59 -1.09 0.32 7.74
C TYR A 59 -0.29 1.63 7.79
N ILE A 60 -0.74 2.67 7.07
CA ILE A 60 -0.08 3.98 7.07
C ILE A 60 -0.09 4.59 8.48
N LYS A 61 -1.19 4.42 9.23
CA LYS A 61 -1.28 4.90 10.60
C LYS A 61 -0.28 4.21 11.52
N ALA A 62 -0.11 2.89 11.40
CA ALA A 62 0.86 2.12 12.17
C ALA A 62 2.30 2.58 11.87
N VAL A 63 2.66 2.66 10.58
CA VAL A 63 3.98 3.13 10.13
C VAL A 63 4.29 4.53 10.66
N ARG A 64 3.31 5.45 10.63
CA ARG A 64 3.47 6.81 11.16
C ARG A 64 3.55 6.88 12.68
N ALA A 65 2.87 5.97 13.39
CA ALA A 65 2.91 5.91 14.85
C ALA A 65 4.26 5.36 15.33
N GLU A 66 4.80 4.36 14.64
CA GLU A 66 6.11 3.76 14.93
C GLU A 66 7.27 4.64 14.43
N GLY A 67 7.02 5.51 13.44
CA GLY A 67 8.05 6.35 12.82
C GLY A 67 8.97 5.59 11.86
N THR A 68 8.62 4.35 11.53
CA THR A 68 9.39 3.48 10.62
C THR A 68 8.47 2.47 9.94
N THR A 69 8.88 2.02 8.77
CA THR A 69 8.23 0.93 8.00
C THR A 69 8.84 -0.44 8.35
N ALA A 70 9.92 -0.45 9.14
CA ALA A 70 10.61 -1.67 9.53
C ALA A 70 9.74 -2.53 10.46
N SER A 71 9.50 -3.78 10.07
CA SER A 71 8.73 -4.72 10.89
C SER A 71 9.50 -5.25 12.10
N VAL A 72 10.84 -5.20 12.05
CA VAL A 72 11.72 -5.70 13.10
C VAL A 72 12.90 -4.75 13.26
N ARG A 73 13.23 -4.41 14.50
CA ARG A 73 14.49 -3.75 14.88
C ARG A 73 15.32 -4.77 15.66
N ILE A 74 16.54 -5.01 15.22
CA ILE A 74 17.50 -5.87 15.92
C ILE A 74 18.50 -4.96 16.62
N GLU A 75 18.50 -4.98 17.94
CA GLU A 75 19.46 -4.21 18.74
C GLU A 75 20.82 -4.92 18.78
N HIS A 76 21.91 -4.15 18.82
CA HIS A 76 23.28 -4.65 18.94
C HIS A 76 23.68 -5.66 17.84
N ALA A 77 23.13 -5.52 16.63
CA ALA A 77 23.48 -6.37 15.50
C ALA A 77 24.91 -6.13 15.02
N ASP A 78 25.70 -7.19 14.94
CA ASP A 78 27.03 -7.15 14.35
C ASP A 78 26.99 -7.13 12.82
N ASN A 79 28.06 -6.67 12.18
CA ASN A 79 28.16 -6.56 10.72
C ASN A 79 27.91 -7.91 10.01
N GLY A 80 28.32 -9.02 10.61
CA GLY A 80 28.07 -10.36 10.06
C GLY A 80 26.59 -10.77 10.07
N ILE A 81 25.79 -10.25 11.00
CA ILE A 81 24.34 -10.47 11.03
C ILE A 81 23.68 -9.64 9.92
N TYR A 82 24.14 -8.41 9.71
CA TYR A 82 23.61 -7.54 8.66
C TYR A 82 23.76 -8.15 7.26
N GLN A 83 24.94 -8.66 6.92
CA GLN A 83 25.18 -9.33 5.63
C GLN A 83 24.26 -10.55 5.43
N LYS A 84 24.08 -11.35 6.48
CA LYS A 84 23.15 -12.49 6.43
C LYS A 84 21.71 -12.06 6.19
N ILE A 85 21.28 -10.92 6.74
CA ILE A 85 19.93 -10.38 6.54
C ILE A 85 19.75 -9.87 5.11
N GLU A 86 20.77 -9.25 4.54
CA GLU A 86 20.76 -8.77 3.15
C GLU A 86 20.69 -9.93 2.14
N ASP A 87 21.32 -11.07 2.44
CA ASP A 87 21.27 -12.27 1.62
C ASP A 87 19.92 -13.01 1.64
N LEU A 88 19.02 -12.69 2.59
CA LEU A 88 17.74 -13.38 2.72
C LEU A 88 16.72 -12.83 1.72
N SER A 89 16.29 -13.67 0.77
CA SER A 89 15.37 -13.30 -0.31
C SER A 89 13.99 -12.80 0.13
N TYR A 90 13.58 -13.06 1.38
CA TYR A 90 12.31 -12.58 1.93
C TYR A 90 12.42 -11.21 2.60
N VAL A 91 13.64 -10.72 2.84
CA VAL A 91 13.88 -9.39 3.38
C VAL A 91 13.74 -8.41 2.23
N LYS A 92 12.69 -7.58 2.29
CA LYS A 92 12.43 -6.59 1.24
C LYS A 92 13.40 -5.43 1.29
N GLU A 93 13.64 -4.92 2.50
CA GLU A 93 14.46 -3.75 2.74
C GLU A 93 15.16 -3.89 4.08
N SER A 94 16.42 -3.45 4.13
CA SER A 94 17.26 -3.44 5.32
C SER A 94 18.00 -2.10 5.41
N GLY A 95 18.36 -1.72 6.63
CA GLY A 95 19.09 -0.48 6.90
C GLY A 95 19.63 -0.48 8.31
N ARG A 96 20.62 0.38 8.56
CA ARG A 96 21.34 0.46 9.83
C ARG A 96 20.99 1.74 10.57
N SER A 97 20.89 1.62 11.89
CA SER A 97 20.81 2.74 12.82
C SER A 97 21.87 2.57 13.90
N ILE A 98 22.49 3.68 14.31
CA ILE A 98 23.40 3.75 15.45
C ILE A 98 22.89 4.82 16.40
N SER A 99 22.59 4.44 17.64
CA SER A 99 22.28 5.41 18.69
C SER A 99 23.58 6.09 19.14
N VAL A 100 23.63 7.42 19.04
CA VAL A 100 24.80 8.24 19.37
C VAL A 100 24.67 8.99 20.69
N GLY A 101 23.46 9.03 21.27
CA GLY A 101 23.23 9.61 22.58
C GLY A 101 21.81 10.14 22.75
N GLU A 102 21.63 10.98 23.77
CA GLU A 102 20.36 11.61 24.11
C GLU A 102 20.53 13.12 24.13
N ALA A 103 19.54 13.85 23.63
CA ALA A 103 19.47 15.30 23.74
C ALA A 103 18.57 15.68 24.93
N ALA A 104 19.10 16.53 25.81
CA ALA A 104 18.39 17.07 26.96
C ALA A 104 18.40 18.60 26.91
N VAL A 105 17.27 19.21 27.25
CA VAL A 105 17.13 20.67 27.40
C VAL A 105 16.75 20.94 28.85
N SER A 106 17.58 21.73 29.55
CA SER A 106 17.37 22.07 30.96
C SER A 106 17.14 20.83 31.86
N GLU A 107 18.01 19.83 31.73
CA GLU A 107 17.99 18.55 32.47
C GLU A 107 16.77 17.65 32.21
N LYS A 108 15.91 18.00 31.24
CA LYS A 108 14.82 17.14 30.77
C LYS A 108 15.20 16.48 29.46
N HIS A 109 15.04 15.16 29.41
CA HIS A 109 15.19 14.39 28.17
C HIS A 109 14.17 14.85 27.13
N VAL A 110 14.64 15.10 25.91
CA VAL A 110 13.81 15.57 24.79
C VAL A 110 13.74 14.53 23.69
N CYS A 111 14.89 14.02 23.24
CA CYS A 111 14.93 13.02 22.17
C CYS A 111 16.21 12.20 22.18
N ASN A 112 16.17 11.04 21.51
CA ASN A 112 17.34 10.23 21.23
C ASN A 112 17.96 10.69 19.91
N LEU A 113 19.29 10.70 19.87
CA LEU A 113 20.07 10.97 18.67
C LEU A 113 20.46 9.64 18.06
N GLU A 114 20.02 9.43 16.81
CA GLU A 114 20.36 8.26 16.02
C GLU A 114 20.94 8.69 14.66
N VAL A 115 21.92 7.94 14.18
CA VAL A 115 22.47 8.07 12.83
C VAL A 115 21.96 6.91 12.00
N LEU A 116 21.34 7.22 10.86
CA LEU A 116 20.78 6.25 9.94
C LEU A 116 21.68 6.17 8.70
N ASP A 117 21.80 4.99 8.11
CA ASP A 117 22.35 4.90 6.76
C ASP A 117 21.33 5.39 5.71
N THR A 118 21.81 5.60 4.48
CA THR A 118 20.99 6.10 3.38
C THR A 118 19.81 5.18 3.06
N SER A 119 19.96 3.87 3.24
CA SER A 119 18.89 2.89 3.01
C SER A 119 17.80 3.01 4.07
N ALA A 120 18.19 3.02 5.35
CA ALA A 120 17.29 3.19 6.50
C ALA A 120 16.52 4.49 6.40
N TRP A 121 17.19 5.60 6.08
CA TRP A 121 16.50 6.87 5.90
C TRP A 121 15.50 6.82 4.75
N ASN A 122 15.92 6.49 3.53
CA ASN A 122 15.06 6.62 2.35
C ASN A 122 13.93 5.60 2.31
N LYS A 123 14.19 4.37 2.78
CA LYS A 123 13.28 3.24 2.56
C LYS A 123 12.48 2.85 3.80
N LEU A 124 13.00 3.11 5.00
CA LEU A 124 12.35 2.68 6.24
C LEU A 124 11.73 3.87 6.99
N VAL A 125 12.44 4.99 7.08
CA VAL A 125 12.07 6.11 7.97
C VAL A 125 11.35 7.25 7.23
N SER A 126 11.90 7.73 6.12
CA SER A 126 11.32 8.83 5.33
C SER A 126 9.86 8.59 4.89
N PRO A 127 9.44 7.36 4.49
CA PRO A 127 8.04 7.11 4.13
C PRO A 127 7.05 7.27 5.30
N ALA A 128 7.54 7.21 6.54
CA ALA A 128 6.72 7.43 7.74
C ALA A 128 6.46 8.92 8.01
N TYR A 129 7.16 9.85 7.35
CA TYR A 129 7.02 11.29 7.55
C TYR A 129 6.45 12.00 6.32
N THR A 130 5.70 13.09 6.56
CA THR A 130 5.03 13.85 5.49
C THR A 130 5.60 15.25 5.29
N GLU A 131 6.04 15.90 6.36
CA GLU A 131 6.51 17.30 6.35
C GLU A 131 8.01 17.35 6.64
N ILE A 132 8.80 16.77 5.73
CA ILE A 132 10.26 16.82 5.81
C ILE A 132 10.73 18.14 5.18
N HIS A 133 11.37 18.99 5.99
CA HIS A 133 11.97 20.22 5.53
C HIS A 133 13.49 20.08 5.46
N GLY A 134 14.09 20.47 4.33
CA GLY A 134 15.53 20.35 4.09
C GLY A 134 15.94 18.99 3.53
N HIS A 135 17.20 18.61 3.75
CA HIS A 135 17.76 17.33 3.30
C HIS A 135 18.27 16.52 4.48
N TYR A 136 18.42 15.21 4.28
CA TYR A 136 19.07 14.36 5.27
C TYR A 136 20.49 14.87 5.56
N PRO A 137 20.95 14.93 6.82
CA PRO A 137 22.27 15.47 7.16
C PRO A 137 23.40 14.73 6.43
N GLU A 138 24.24 15.49 5.71
CA GLU A 138 25.42 14.94 5.01
C GLU A 138 26.72 15.39 5.66
N LYS A 139 26.72 16.55 6.34
CA LYS A 139 27.90 17.13 7.00
C LYS A 139 27.86 16.93 8.51
N LYS A 140 29.05 16.88 9.13
CA LYS A 140 29.25 16.64 10.59
C LYS A 140 28.49 17.57 11.55
N ARG A 141 28.01 18.73 11.10
CA ARG A 141 27.32 19.73 11.94
C ARG A 141 25.86 19.96 11.52
N GLU A 142 25.31 19.05 10.74
CA GLU A 142 23.91 19.07 10.35
C GLU A 142 23.13 18.09 11.23
N LEU A 143 21.99 18.54 11.73
CA LEU A 143 21.09 17.75 12.56
C LEU A 143 19.69 17.92 12.00
N MET A 144 18.99 16.81 11.81
CA MET A 144 17.57 16.80 11.51
C MET A 144 16.82 16.50 12.79
N LEU A 145 15.82 17.32 13.09
CA LEU A 145 15.04 17.24 14.31
C LEU A 145 13.58 17.01 13.99
N SER A 146 12.90 16.28 14.88
CA SER A 146 11.45 16.16 14.82
C SER A 146 10.82 17.49 15.26
N ALA A 147 9.70 17.86 14.65
CA ALA A 147 8.94 19.04 15.08
C ALA A 147 8.49 18.96 16.55
N LYS A 148 8.39 17.75 17.13
CA LYS A 148 8.08 17.56 18.55
C LYS A 148 9.23 17.91 19.51
N SER A 149 10.46 17.89 19.01
CA SER A 149 11.67 18.19 19.78
C SER A 149 12.13 19.64 19.67
N LEU A 150 11.39 20.46 18.91
CA LEU A 150 11.58 21.91 18.78
C LEU A 150 10.72 22.64 19.82
#